data_AF-A0A2N9NVG9-F1
#
_entry.id   AF-A0A2N9NVG9-F1
#
_cell.length_a   1.000
_cell.length_b   1.000
_cell.length_c   1.000
_cell.angle_alpha   90.00
_cell.angle_beta   90.00
_cell.angle_gamma   90.00
#
_symmetry.space_group_name_H-M   'P 1'
#
loop_
_entity.id
_entity.type
_entity.pdbx_description
1 polymer ?
#
loop_
_entity_poly.entity_id
_entity_poly.type
_entity_poly.pdbx_seq_one_letter_code
_entity_poly.pdbx_strand_id
1 'polypeptide(L)'
;MLAERDQIRAQLEELRGSRPRLRAYVRQGNGQPQALEVRPQPASARPGGGEPFEITDEDGRLSRELTARQRKGEYIARFDDPVAYKRQKQAIAKGVQMLAASNRKNLAPVFARVGLSDQVSEQLQAHVSKINDAAMQAEAALMQLETARVDYDSRVQSLLSPADYVLYKQYEAAGPARQQFERLERFAWQEGRTMVGGERGSLVAIIREAEAYPKESYLGPYDGLPVVAVGKENVLRNAKHQLAEVDEGANRAVRLAAERGLSKRSIGLLRDYYARDIQKRSDEIQWIQDPKTEEGLRAGALKRAREGEEKLRGTFPAKSE
;
A
#
# COMPACT_ATOMS: atom_id res chain seq x y z
N MET A 1 -25.13 23.27 -21.48
CA MET A 1 -25.41 22.21 -20.49
C MET A 1 -26.45 21.18 -20.96
N LEU A 2 -27.48 21.51 -21.75
CA LEU A 2 -28.38 20.48 -22.32
C LEU A 2 -27.75 19.73 -23.52
N ALA A 3 -27.00 20.43 -24.39
CA ALA A 3 -26.39 19.82 -25.59
C ALA A 3 -25.31 18.76 -25.30
N GLU A 4 -24.49 18.92 -24.26
CA GLU A 4 -23.47 17.92 -23.87
C GLU A 4 -24.09 16.64 -23.32
N ARG A 5 -25.25 16.74 -22.67
CA ARG A 5 -25.94 15.60 -22.07
C ARG A 5 -26.57 14.70 -23.13
N ASP A 6 -27.04 15.28 -24.23
CA ASP A 6 -27.60 14.53 -25.36
C ASP A 6 -26.50 13.85 -26.20
N GLN A 7 -25.31 14.46 -26.27
CA GLN A 7 -24.16 13.91 -26.98
C GLN A 7 -23.57 12.68 -26.27
N ILE A 8 -23.52 12.68 -24.93
CA ILE A 8 -23.10 11.52 -24.12
C ILE A 8 -24.13 10.40 -24.21
N ARG A 9 -25.43 10.73 -24.33
CA ARG A 9 -26.50 9.73 -24.46
C ARG A 9 -26.45 9.00 -25.80
N ALA A 10 -26.16 9.72 -26.89
CA ALA A 10 -26.01 9.13 -28.22
C ALA A 10 -24.80 8.16 -28.30
N GLN A 11 -23.67 8.52 -27.68
CA GLN A 11 -22.47 7.66 -27.64
C GLN A 11 -22.68 6.37 -26.83
N LEU A 12 -23.54 6.40 -25.80
CA LEU A 12 -23.85 5.22 -24.99
C LEU A 12 -24.85 4.25 -25.67
N GLU A 13 -25.70 4.74 -26.57
CA GLU A 13 -26.58 3.87 -27.37
C GLU A 13 -25.82 3.15 -28.50
N GLU A 14 -24.84 3.80 -29.10
CA GLU A 14 -23.96 3.20 -30.12
C GLU A 14 -23.12 2.04 -29.56
N LEU A 15 -22.68 2.14 -28.29
CA LEU A 15 -21.97 1.08 -27.58
C LEU A 15 -22.87 -0.08 -27.13
N ARG A 16 -24.19 0.11 -27.07
CA ARG A 16 -25.16 -0.95 -26.73
C ARG A 16 -25.55 -1.82 -27.93
N GLY A 17 -25.37 -1.34 -29.16
CA GLY A 17 -25.74 -2.06 -30.39
C GLY A 17 -24.79 -3.20 -30.81
N SER A 18 -23.57 -3.27 -30.26
CA SER A 18 -22.47 -4.05 -30.86
C SER A 18 -21.92 -5.15 -29.95
N ARG A 19 -22.76 -6.10 -29.52
CA ARG A 19 -22.27 -7.37 -28.94
C ARG A 19 -22.98 -8.59 -29.56
N PRO A 20 -22.25 -9.49 -30.25
CA PRO A 20 -22.81 -10.74 -30.73
C PRO A 20 -23.11 -11.68 -29.54
N ARG A 21 -24.32 -12.24 -29.56
CA ARG A 21 -24.80 -13.24 -28.58
C ARG A 21 -24.20 -14.60 -28.91
N LEU A 22 -23.43 -15.18 -28.00
CA LEU A 22 -23.13 -16.61 -28.00
C LEU A 22 -24.00 -17.30 -26.93
N ARG A 23 -24.97 -18.09 -27.41
CA ARG A 23 -25.71 -19.08 -26.62
C ARG A 23 -24.91 -20.37 -26.56
N ALA A 24 -24.80 -20.97 -25.37
CA ALA A 24 -24.60 -22.41 -25.24
C ALA A 24 -25.35 -22.91 -23.99
N TYR A 25 -26.13 -23.98 -24.19
CA TYR A 25 -26.86 -24.76 -23.19
C TYR A 25 -25.96 -25.88 -22.64
N VAL A 26 -26.28 -26.40 -21.44
CA VAL A 26 -26.53 -27.83 -21.12
C VAL A 26 -26.20 -28.17 -19.64
N ARG A 27 -27.30 -28.41 -18.90
CA ARG A 27 -27.67 -29.58 -18.05
C ARG A 27 -26.96 -29.91 -16.73
N GLN A 28 -27.84 -30.15 -15.75
CA GLN A 28 -27.67 -30.49 -14.34
C GLN A 28 -27.05 -31.87 -14.08
N GLY A 29 -26.37 -32.00 -12.93
CA GLY A 29 -26.05 -33.25 -12.25
C GLY A 29 -25.84 -33.00 -10.76
N ASN A 30 -26.61 -33.71 -9.93
CA ASN A 30 -26.78 -33.56 -8.48
C ASN A 30 -25.57 -34.05 -7.64
N GLY A 31 -25.38 -33.49 -6.45
CA GLY A 31 -24.55 -34.10 -5.39
C GLY A 31 -24.05 -33.09 -4.34
N GLN A 32 -24.65 -33.11 -3.16
CA GLN A 32 -24.39 -32.21 -2.02
C GLN A 32 -23.35 -32.83 -1.04
N PRO A 33 -22.93 -32.13 0.05
CA PRO A 33 -21.59 -31.58 0.26
C PRO A 33 -20.80 -32.29 1.38
N GLN A 34 -19.51 -31.97 1.59
CA GLN A 34 -18.93 -32.02 2.95
C GLN A 34 -17.56 -31.33 3.15
N ALA A 35 -17.50 -30.66 4.31
CA ALA A 35 -16.38 -30.32 5.22
C ALA A 35 -15.25 -29.35 4.80
N LEU A 36 -15.16 -28.27 5.59
CA LEU A 36 -14.06 -27.31 5.66
C LEU A 36 -12.73 -27.98 6.05
N GLU A 37 -11.66 -27.66 5.32
CA GLU A 37 -10.34 -27.47 5.90
C GLU A 37 -9.86 -26.05 5.58
N VAL A 38 -9.83 -25.21 6.61
CA VAL A 38 -9.12 -23.93 6.57
C VAL A 38 -7.64 -24.23 6.62
N ARG A 39 -6.92 -24.07 5.50
CA ARG A 39 -5.46 -24.03 5.49
C ARG A 39 -4.95 -22.60 5.45
N PRO A 40 -3.93 -22.24 6.25
CA PRO A 40 -3.39 -20.90 6.30
C PRO A 40 -2.68 -20.56 4.98
N GLN A 41 -2.94 -19.38 4.43
CA GLN A 41 -2.09 -18.80 3.39
C GLN A 41 -0.71 -18.51 4.00
N PRO A 42 0.40 -18.95 3.39
CA PRO A 42 1.71 -18.47 3.77
C PRO A 42 2.05 -17.19 2.99
N ALA A 43 2.46 -16.16 3.74
CA ALA A 43 3.16 -15.01 3.22
C ALA A 43 4.51 -15.42 2.61
N SER A 44 4.77 -14.92 1.39
CA SER A 44 6.06 -14.55 0.78
C SER A 44 7.32 -15.36 1.12
N ALA A 45 7.87 -16.09 0.12
CA ALA A 45 9.23 -15.89 -0.41
C ALA A 45 9.64 -17.02 -1.39
N ARG A 46 9.94 -16.69 -2.66
CA ARG A 46 11.30 -16.81 -3.25
C ARG A 46 11.35 -16.41 -4.75
N PRO A 47 12.52 -15.94 -5.22
CA PRO A 47 12.77 -15.52 -6.60
C PRO A 47 13.29 -16.68 -7.46
N GLY A 48 12.92 -16.69 -8.75
CA GLY A 48 13.53 -17.58 -9.76
C GLY A 48 12.95 -18.99 -9.78
N GLY A 49 11.95 -19.18 -10.64
CA GLY A 49 11.24 -20.45 -10.82
C GLY A 49 9.82 -20.12 -11.24
N GLY A 50 9.65 -19.70 -12.50
CA GLY A 50 8.32 -19.37 -13.01
C GLY A 50 7.47 -20.62 -13.02
N GLU A 51 6.55 -20.74 -12.07
CA GLU A 51 5.31 -21.45 -12.38
C GLU A 51 4.76 -20.81 -13.66
N PRO A 52 4.38 -21.61 -14.66
CA PRO A 52 3.84 -21.05 -15.89
C PRO A 52 2.68 -20.13 -15.51
N PHE A 53 2.65 -18.93 -16.10
CA PHE A 53 1.52 -18.01 -15.96
C PHE A 53 0.22 -18.57 -16.56
N GLU A 54 0.16 -19.87 -16.81
CA GLU A 54 -0.94 -20.59 -17.40
C GLU A 54 -2.14 -20.53 -16.45
N ILE A 55 -3.26 -20.15 -17.03
CA ILE A 55 -4.55 -20.14 -16.34
C ILE A 55 -5.05 -21.58 -16.39
N THR A 56 -5.10 -22.20 -15.22
CA THR A 56 -5.60 -23.56 -15.03
C THR A 56 -7.12 -23.59 -14.90
N ASP A 57 -7.71 -24.76 -15.04
CA ASP A 57 -9.15 -24.96 -14.80
C ASP A 57 -9.55 -24.59 -13.37
N GLU A 58 -8.64 -24.82 -12.41
CA GLU A 58 -8.83 -24.47 -11.00
C GLU A 58 -8.86 -22.95 -10.80
N ASP A 59 -7.97 -22.19 -11.46
CA ASP A 59 -8.05 -20.72 -11.45
C ASP A 59 -9.40 -20.24 -12.00
N GLY A 60 -9.87 -20.87 -13.08
CA GLY A 60 -11.17 -20.59 -13.68
C GLY A 60 -12.34 -20.91 -12.74
N ARG A 61 -12.25 -21.99 -11.96
CA ARG A 61 -13.24 -22.37 -10.95
C ARG A 61 -13.28 -21.35 -9.82
N LEU A 62 -12.12 -20.98 -9.27
CA LEU A 62 -12.00 -20.00 -8.19
C LEU A 62 -12.46 -18.61 -8.63
N SER A 63 -12.10 -18.14 -9.83
CA SER A 63 -12.58 -16.86 -10.38
C SER A 63 -14.11 -16.82 -10.51
N ARG A 64 -14.75 -17.93 -10.92
CA ARG A 64 -16.23 -18.03 -10.95
C ARG A 64 -16.84 -17.97 -9.54
N GLU A 65 -16.22 -18.61 -8.56
CA GLU A 65 -16.66 -18.56 -7.15
C GLU A 65 -16.57 -17.13 -6.60
N LEU A 66 -15.44 -16.46 -6.81
CA LEU A 66 -15.23 -15.07 -6.43
C LEU A 66 -16.23 -14.14 -7.12
N THR A 67 -16.50 -14.35 -8.41
CA THR A 67 -17.54 -13.61 -9.14
C THR A 67 -18.93 -13.82 -8.53
N ALA A 68 -19.25 -15.06 -8.12
CA ALA A 68 -20.53 -15.35 -7.47
C ALA A 68 -20.64 -14.67 -6.09
N ARG A 69 -19.55 -14.62 -5.33
CA ARG A 69 -19.46 -13.88 -4.05
C ARG A 69 -19.60 -12.37 -4.26
N GLN A 70 -18.94 -11.83 -5.28
CA GLN A 70 -19.07 -10.42 -5.66
C GLN A 70 -20.51 -10.05 -6.00
N ARG A 71 -21.23 -10.92 -6.74
CA ARG A 71 -22.67 -10.74 -7.03
C ARG A 71 -23.56 -10.78 -5.78
N LYS A 72 -23.11 -11.41 -4.70
CA LYS A 72 -23.78 -11.41 -3.39
C LYS A 72 -23.43 -10.19 -2.53
N GLY A 73 -22.60 -9.28 -3.04
CA GLY A 73 -22.24 -8.02 -2.39
C GLY A 73 -20.90 -8.04 -1.65
N GLU A 74 -20.11 -9.11 -1.76
CA GLU A 74 -18.76 -9.13 -1.22
C GLU A 74 -17.80 -8.30 -2.08
N TYR A 75 -16.93 -7.51 -1.46
CA TYR A 75 -15.86 -6.83 -2.16
C TYR A 75 -14.68 -7.80 -2.37
N ILE A 76 -14.29 -8.00 -3.63
CA ILE A 76 -13.15 -8.82 -4.01
C ILE A 76 -12.17 -7.93 -4.75
N ALA A 77 -10.93 -7.82 -4.27
CA ALA A 77 -9.95 -6.99 -4.95
C ALA A 77 -9.49 -7.67 -6.24
N ARG A 78 -9.11 -6.88 -7.25
CA ARG A 78 -8.78 -7.41 -8.59
C ARG A 78 -7.70 -8.51 -8.57
N PHE A 79 -6.68 -8.40 -7.72
CA PHE A 79 -5.61 -9.41 -7.66
C PHE A 79 -5.90 -10.56 -6.68
N ASP A 80 -7.05 -10.56 -6.00
CA ASP A 80 -7.54 -11.73 -5.28
C ASP A 80 -8.11 -12.77 -6.26
N ASP A 81 -8.55 -12.33 -7.45
CA ASP A 81 -8.93 -13.23 -8.54
C ASP A 81 -7.66 -13.80 -9.21
N PRO A 82 -7.44 -15.12 -9.16
CA PRO A 82 -6.22 -15.74 -9.69
C PRO A 82 -6.08 -15.59 -11.20
N VAL A 83 -7.18 -15.56 -11.96
CA VAL A 83 -7.17 -15.34 -13.41
C VAL A 83 -6.74 -13.91 -13.71
N ALA A 84 -7.31 -12.93 -12.99
CA ALA A 84 -6.96 -11.53 -13.18
C ALA A 84 -5.50 -11.25 -12.79
N TYR A 85 -5.03 -11.83 -11.67
CA TYR A 85 -3.65 -11.75 -11.23
C TYR A 85 -2.67 -12.34 -12.26
N LYS A 86 -2.92 -13.56 -12.74
CA LYS A 86 -2.08 -14.20 -13.76
C LYS A 86 -2.06 -13.42 -15.07
N ARG A 87 -3.19 -12.90 -15.53
CA ARG A 87 -3.24 -12.02 -16.72
C ARG A 87 -2.42 -10.75 -16.55
N GLN A 88 -2.49 -10.12 -15.37
CA GLN A 88 -1.66 -8.94 -15.08
C GLN A 88 -0.17 -9.28 -15.10
N LYS A 89 0.22 -10.40 -14.50
CA LYS A 89 1.61 -10.90 -14.53
C LYS A 89 2.10 -11.16 -15.95
N GLN A 90 1.29 -11.77 -16.80
CA GLN A 90 1.61 -11.96 -18.23
C GLN A 90 1.79 -10.62 -18.96
N ALA A 91 0.90 -9.66 -18.70
CA ALA A 91 0.98 -8.33 -19.31
C ALA A 91 2.26 -7.58 -18.89
N ILE A 92 2.61 -7.63 -17.60
CA ILE A 92 3.88 -7.08 -17.09
C ILE A 92 5.07 -7.77 -17.75
N ALA A 93 5.10 -9.10 -17.77
CA ALA A 93 6.21 -9.84 -18.39
C ALA A 93 6.41 -9.47 -19.86
N LYS A 94 5.31 -9.33 -20.63
CA LYS A 94 5.36 -8.88 -22.02
C LYS A 94 5.89 -7.44 -22.13
N GLY A 95 5.43 -6.52 -21.28
CA GLY A 95 5.91 -5.14 -21.24
C GLY A 95 7.41 -5.05 -20.92
N VAL A 96 7.87 -5.79 -19.91
CA VAL A 96 9.29 -5.87 -19.54
C VAL A 96 10.14 -6.40 -20.69
N GLN A 97 9.69 -7.43 -21.40
CA GLN A 97 10.40 -7.95 -22.58
C GLN A 97 10.53 -6.89 -23.68
N MET A 98 9.46 -6.14 -23.96
CA MET A 98 9.48 -5.05 -24.94
C MET A 98 10.45 -3.93 -24.52
N LEU A 99 10.42 -3.54 -23.24
CA LEU A 99 11.33 -2.52 -22.70
C LEU A 99 12.79 -3.00 -22.70
N ALA A 100 13.05 -4.26 -22.35
CA ALA A 100 14.39 -4.83 -22.36
C ALA A 100 15.01 -4.83 -23.77
N ALA A 101 14.21 -5.18 -24.79
CA ALA A 101 14.65 -5.12 -26.18
C ALA A 101 14.98 -3.67 -26.62
N SER A 102 14.14 -2.71 -26.24
CA SER A 102 14.39 -1.28 -26.48
C SER A 102 15.66 -0.78 -25.76
N ASN A 103 15.81 -1.13 -24.49
CA ASN A 103 16.96 -0.76 -23.68
C ASN A 103 18.27 -1.33 -24.20
N ARG A 104 18.28 -2.59 -24.67
CA ARG A 104 19.45 -3.18 -25.31
C ARG A 104 19.89 -2.37 -26.54
N LYS A 105 18.94 -1.96 -27.38
CA LYS A 105 19.21 -1.13 -28.57
C LYS A 105 19.72 0.27 -28.20
N ASN A 106 19.15 0.89 -27.17
CA ASN A 106 19.40 2.30 -26.85
C ASN A 106 20.57 2.52 -25.88
N LEU A 107 20.81 1.62 -24.94
CA LEU A 107 21.86 1.76 -23.91
C LEU A 107 23.21 1.20 -24.36
N ALA A 108 23.25 0.17 -25.21
CA ALA A 108 24.51 -0.42 -25.66
C ALA A 108 25.47 0.61 -26.32
N PRO A 109 25.01 1.50 -27.22
CA PRO A 109 25.89 2.53 -27.79
C PRO A 109 26.36 3.55 -26.74
N VAL A 110 25.52 3.86 -25.75
CA VAL A 110 25.86 4.80 -24.66
C VAL A 110 26.95 4.19 -23.78
N PHE A 111 26.80 2.94 -23.36
CA PHE A 111 27.76 2.22 -22.53
C PHE A 111 29.10 2.02 -23.24
N ALA A 112 29.08 1.67 -24.53
CA ALA A 112 30.29 1.59 -25.34
C ALA A 112 31.02 2.95 -25.41
N ARG A 113 30.28 4.06 -25.58
CA ARG A 113 30.86 5.41 -25.65
C ARG A 113 31.52 5.85 -24.33
N VAL A 114 31.00 5.42 -23.19
CA VAL A 114 31.61 5.71 -21.87
C VAL A 114 32.69 4.68 -21.48
N GLY A 115 33.05 3.77 -22.38
CA GLY A 115 34.16 2.82 -22.21
C GLY A 115 33.84 1.65 -21.28
N LEU A 116 32.57 1.31 -21.06
CA LEU A 116 32.19 0.12 -20.31
C LEU A 116 32.44 -1.15 -21.13
N SER A 117 32.91 -2.21 -20.49
CA SER A 117 33.04 -3.52 -21.13
C SER A 117 31.66 -4.13 -21.44
N ASP A 118 31.63 -5.08 -22.38
CA ASP A 118 30.40 -5.77 -22.76
C ASP A 118 29.76 -6.48 -21.55
N GLN A 119 30.58 -7.14 -20.72
CA GLN A 119 30.10 -7.82 -19.51
C GLN A 119 29.43 -6.85 -18.51
N VAL A 120 30.03 -5.68 -18.26
CA VAL A 120 29.44 -4.68 -17.36
C VAL A 120 28.18 -4.08 -17.98
N SER A 121 28.20 -3.85 -19.29
CA SER A 121 27.04 -3.35 -20.05
C SER A 121 25.85 -4.30 -19.96
N GLU A 122 26.06 -5.61 -20.13
CA GLU A 122 25.02 -6.63 -19.98
C GLU A 122 24.47 -6.68 -18.55
N GLN A 123 25.34 -6.60 -17.54
CA GLN A 123 24.92 -6.56 -16.12
C GLN A 123 24.03 -5.34 -15.83
N LEU A 124 24.41 -4.16 -16.31
CA LEU A 124 23.62 -2.94 -16.14
C LEU A 124 22.28 -3.02 -16.90
N GLN A 125 22.26 -3.55 -18.12
CA GLN A 125 21.02 -3.75 -18.88
C GLN A 125 20.08 -4.74 -18.19
N ALA A 126 20.61 -5.83 -17.63
CA ALA A 126 19.84 -6.78 -16.82
C ALA A 126 19.28 -6.10 -15.56
N HIS A 127 20.08 -5.26 -14.90
CA HIS A 127 19.64 -4.49 -13.74
C HIS A 127 18.49 -3.52 -14.09
N VAL A 128 18.62 -2.75 -15.19
CA VAL A 128 17.54 -1.87 -15.67
C VAL A 128 16.28 -2.67 -15.99
N SER A 129 16.41 -3.86 -16.57
CA SER A 129 15.25 -4.72 -16.84
C SER A 129 14.53 -5.17 -15.55
N LYS A 130 15.28 -5.41 -14.47
CA LYS A 130 14.72 -5.68 -13.14
C LYS A 130 14.04 -4.46 -12.53
N ILE A 131 14.60 -3.26 -12.72
CA ILE A 131 13.95 -2.01 -12.30
C ILE A 131 12.63 -1.82 -13.04
N ASN A 132 12.59 -2.05 -14.36
CA ASN A 132 11.36 -1.95 -15.15
C ASN A 132 10.28 -2.92 -14.67
N ASP A 133 10.64 -4.18 -14.39
CA ASP A 133 9.72 -5.17 -13.83
C ASP A 133 9.16 -4.71 -12.48
N ALA A 134 10.03 -4.26 -11.56
CA ALA A 134 9.61 -3.73 -10.27
C ALA A 134 8.70 -2.50 -10.41
N ALA A 135 9.01 -1.58 -11.33
CA ALA A 135 8.22 -0.38 -11.59
C ALA A 135 6.81 -0.72 -12.09
N MET A 136 6.70 -1.64 -13.06
CA MET A 136 5.40 -2.09 -13.57
C MET A 136 4.58 -2.85 -12.51
N GLN A 137 5.24 -3.62 -11.63
CA GLN A 137 4.56 -4.27 -10.50
C GLN A 137 4.05 -3.24 -9.48
N ALA A 138 4.84 -2.21 -9.18
CA ALA A 138 4.42 -1.12 -8.30
C ALA A 138 3.24 -0.33 -8.89
N GLU A 139 3.28 0.00 -10.18
CA GLU A 139 2.19 0.64 -10.89
C GLU A 139 0.90 -0.19 -10.81
N ALA A 140 0.99 -1.50 -11.06
CA ALA A 140 -0.15 -2.40 -10.98
C ALA A 140 -0.77 -2.45 -9.56
N ALA A 141 0.07 -2.43 -8.52
CA ALA A 141 -0.39 -2.39 -7.13
C ALA A 141 -1.08 -1.05 -6.79
N LEU A 142 -0.53 0.07 -7.25
CA LEU A 142 -1.14 1.40 -7.08
C LEU A 142 -2.48 1.50 -7.81
N MET A 143 -2.56 0.99 -9.04
CA MET A 143 -3.82 0.93 -9.80
C MET A 143 -4.89 0.11 -9.07
N GLN A 144 -4.51 -1.02 -8.46
CA GLN A 144 -5.45 -1.82 -7.67
C GLN A 144 -5.97 -1.06 -6.45
N LEU A 145 -5.09 -0.37 -5.72
CA LEU A 145 -5.47 0.43 -4.56
C LEU A 145 -6.46 1.54 -4.96
N GLU A 146 -6.15 2.30 -6.01
CA GLU A 146 -7.03 3.37 -6.49
C GLU A 146 -8.38 2.83 -6.99
N THR A 147 -8.37 1.70 -7.70
CA THR A 147 -9.63 1.03 -8.11
C THR A 147 -10.46 0.65 -6.88
N ALA A 148 -9.82 0.09 -5.84
CA ALA A 148 -10.50 -0.29 -4.62
C ALA A 148 -11.15 0.91 -3.90
N ARG A 149 -10.44 2.05 -3.89
CA ARG A 149 -10.95 3.29 -3.30
C ARG A 149 -12.13 3.85 -4.07
N VAL A 150 -12.07 3.86 -5.40
CA VAL A 150 -13.18 4.30 -6.26
C VAL A 150 -14.40 3.40 -6.10
N ASP A 151 -14.20 2.08 -6.10
CA ASP A 151 -15.29 1.11 -5.90
C ASP A 151 -15.93 1.29 -4.53
N TYR A 152 -15.12 1.50 -3.49
CA TYR A 152 -15.59 1.78 -2.14
C TYR A 152 -16.41 3.07 -2.07
N ASP A 153 -15.90 4.19 -2.60
CA ASP A 153 -16.60 5.47 -2.59
C ASP A 153 -17.94 5.40 -3.33
N SER A 154 -17.95 4.79 -4.52
CA SER A 154 -19.18 4.56 -5.29
C SER A 154 -20.19 3.72 -4.50
N ARG A 155 -19.72 2.68 -3.80
CA ARG A 155 -20.58 1.84 -2.98
C ARG A 155 -21.18 2.61 -1.81
N VAL A 156 -20.38 3.37 -1.07
CA VAL A 156 -20.86 4.20 0.03
C VAL A 156 -21.89 5.22 -0.47
N GLN A 157 -21.60 5.92 -1.56
CA GLN A 157 -22.52 6.90 -2.15
C GLN A 157 -23.85 6.27 -2.58
N SER A 158 -23.84 5.00 -3.02
CA SER A 158 -25.06 4.26 -3.38
C SER A 158 -25.91 3.82 -2.19
N LEU A 159 -25.31 3.70 -1.00
CA LEU A 159 -25.96 3.17 0.20
C LEU A 159 -26.43 4.25 1.18
N LEU A 160 -25.84 5.45 1.11
CA LEU A 160 -26.14 6.56 2.01
C LEU A 160 -26.99 7.63 1.32
N SER A 161 -27.76 8.38 2.10
CA SER A 161 -28.36 9.64 1.63
C SER A 161 -27.24 10.66 1.32
N PRO A 162 -27.49 11.68 0.48
CA PRO A 162 -26.48 12.72 0.21
C PRO A 162 -25.96 13.41 1.48
N ALA A 163 -26.83 13.64 2.48
CA ALA A 163 -26.44 14.23 3.76
C ALA A 163 -25.56 13.29 4.59
N ASP A 164 -25.94 12.02 4.69
CA ASP A 164 -25.17 11.02 5.43
C ASP A 164 -23.81 10.74 4.76
N TYR A 165 -23.75 10.77 3.44
CA TYR A 165 -22.50 10.66 2.68
C TYR A 165 -21.52 11.79 3.03
N VAL A 166 -22.01 13.03 3.12
CA VAL A 166 -21.17 14.18 3.52
C VAL A 166 -20.65 14.00 4.95
N LEU A 167 -21.51 13.58 5.88
CA LEU A 167 -21.10 13.30 7.26
C LEU A 167 -20.07 12.18 7.33
N TYR A 168 -20.26 11.12 6.55
CA TYR A 168 -19.32 10.00 6.45
C TYR A 168 -17.95 10.44 5.89
N LYS A 169 -17.93 11.26 4.84
CA LYS A 169 -16.67 11.83 4.29
C LYS A 169 -15.95 12.70 5.33
N GLN A 170 -16.68 13.49 6.11
CA GLN A 170 -16.10 14.26 7.21
C GLN A 170 -15.54 13.37 8.33
N TYR A 171 -16.22 12.26 8.61
CA TYR A 171 -15.72 11.25 9.53
C TYR A 171 -14.42 10.65 9.00
N GLU A 172 -14.36 10.12 7.78
CA GLU A 172 -13.13 9.51 7.26
C GLU A 172 -11.96 10.49 7.17
N ALA A 173 -12.22 11.74 6.77
CA ALA A 173 -11.19 12.79 6.74
C ALA A 173 -10.58 13.10 8.14
N ALA A 174 -11.29 12.77 9.23
CA ALA A 174 -10.78 12.89 10.59
C ALA A 174 -10.02 11.64 11.08
N GLY A 175 -9.83 10.64 10.22
CA GLY A 175 -9.13 9.39 10.51
C GLY A 175 -7.71 9.56 11.09
N PRO A 176 -6.83 10.38 10.49
CA PRO A 176 -5.51 10.64 11.05
C PRO A 176 -5.55 11.19 12.47
N ALA A 177 -6.46 12.13 12.73
CA ALA A 177 -6.65 12.72 14.06
C ALA A 177 -7.18 11.69 15.08
N ARG A 178 -8.08 10.79 14.67
CA ARG A 178 -8.53 9.69 15.52
C ARG A 178 -7.41 8.72 15.85
N GLN A 179 -6.61 8.32 14.87
CA GLN A 179 -5.47 7.42 15.09
C GLN A 179 -4.44 8.06 16.04
N GLN A 180 -4.21 9.36 15.92
CA GLN A 180 -3.36 10.10 16.84
C GLN A 180 -3.97 10.18 18.24
N PHE A 181 -5.28 10.37 18.34
CA PHE A 181 -5.98 10.30 19.63
C PHE A 181 -5.88 8.91 20.28
N GLU A 182 -5.95 7.82 19.51
CA GLU A 182 -5.74 6.46 20.04
C GLU A 182 -4.30 6.25 20.56
N ARG A 183 -3.31 6.96 20.01
CA ARG A 183 -1.94 6.98 20.56
C ARG A 183 -1.88 7.74 21.88
N LEU A 184 -2.58 8.87 21.98
CA LEU A 184 -2.74 9.62 23.23
C LEU A 184 -3.44 8.77 24.31
N GLU A 185 -4.49 8.03 23.95
CA GLU A 185 -5.20 7.11 24.87
C GLU A 185 -4.27 6.01 25.39
N ARG A 186 -3.49 5.40 24.49
CA ARG A 186 -2.49 4.39 24.88
C ARG A 186 -1.41 4.97 25.79
N PHE A 187 -0.92 6.17 25.50
CA PHE A 187 0.04 6.87 26.36
C PHE A 187 -0.56 7.14 27.74
N ALA A 188 -1.79 7.65 27.81
CA ALA A 188 -2.47 7.90 29.08
C ALA A 188 -2.57 6.62 29.94
N TRP A 189 -2.99 5.52 29.31
CA TRP A 189 -3.08 4.22 29.97
C TRP A 189 -1.71 3.73 30.48
N GLN A 190 -0.65 3.85 29.68
CA GLN A 190 0.72 3.46 30.07
C GLN A 190 1.26 4.28 31.25
N GLU A 191 0.87 5.55 31.33
CA GLU A 191 1.27 6.46 32.42
C GLU A 191 0.35 6.35 33.65
N GLY A 192 -0.59 5.40 33.68
CA GLY A 192 -1.55 5.26 34.78
C GLY A 192 -2.53 6.45 34.89
N ARG A 193 -2.67 7.24 33.83
CA ARG A 193 -3.54 8.42 33.78
C ARG A 193 -4.84 8.07 33.06
N THR A 194 -5.97 8.39 33.68
CA THR A 194 -7.25 8.38 32.97
C THR A 194 -7.50 9.69 32.24
N MET A 195 -8.06 9.62 31.03
CA MET A 195 -8.63 10.78 30.36
C MET A 195 -9.92 11.21 31.06
N VAL A 196 -10.25 12.50 30.97
CA VAL A 196 -11.54 12.99 31.45
C VAL A 196 -12.66 12.52 30.52
N GLY A 197 -13.66 11.86 31.08
CA GLY A 197 -14.81 11.37 30.33
C GLY A 197 -15.57 12.52 29.65
N GLY A 198 -16.02 12.29 28.41
CA GLY A 198 -16.78 13.29 27.64
C GLY A 198 -15.93 14.23 26.78
N GLU A 199 -14.61 14.31 26.97
CA GLU A 199 -13.75 15.22 26.18
C GLU A 199 -13.21 14.61 24.87
N ARG A 200 -13.49 13.33 24.59
CA ARG A 200 -12.99 12.60 23.40
C ARG A 200 -13.27 13.33 22.09
N GLY A 201 -14.53 13.74 21.87
CA GLY A 201 -14.92 14.43 20.63
C GLY A 201 -14.16 15.74 20.45
N SER A 202 -14.03 16.52 21.53
CA SER A 202 -13.29 17.78 21.53
C SER A 202 -11.80 17.59 21.28
N LEU A 203 -11.18 16.58 21.89
CA LEU A 203 -9.75 16.28 21.69
C LEU A 203 -9.45 15.83 20.27
N VAL A 204 -10.28 14.96 19.68
CA VAL A 204 -10.13 14.58 18.26
C VAL A 204 -10.27 15.80 17.35
N ALA A 205 -11.25 16.66 17.61
CA ALA A 205 -11.45 17.90 16.83
C ALA A 205 -10.26 18.87 16.97
N ILE A 206 -9.70 19.01 18.18
CA ILE A 206 -8.51 19.82 18.45
C ILE A 206 -7.29 19.26 17.70
N ILE A 207 -7.03 17.95 17.78
CA ILE A 207 -5.92 17.30 17.07
C ILE A 207 -6.07 17.51 15.56
N ARG A 208 -7.29 17.37 15.03
CA ARG A 208 -7.63 17.61 13.62
C ARG A 208 -7.30 19.04 13.20
N GLU A 209 -7.84 20.02 13.92
CA GLU A 209 -7.70 21.44 13.58
C GLU A 209 -6.28 21.95 13.75
N ALA A 210 -5.56 21.43 14.73
CA ALA A 210 -4.16 21.74 14.93
C ALA A 210 -3.26 21.10 13.87
N GLU A 211 -3.76 20.13 13.10
CA GLU A 211 -2.99 19.22 12.25
C GLU A 211 -1.85 18.54 13.03
N ALA A 212 -2.11 18.13 14.27
CA ALA A 212 -1.10 17.62 15.19
C ALA A 212 -0.81 16.11 15.01
N TYR A 213 -0.61 15.70 13.76
CA TYR A 213 -0.35 14.33 13.31
C TYR A 213 0.39 14.34 11.96
N PRO A 214 1.15 13.28 11.62
CA PRO A 214 1.77 13.16 10.29
C PRO A 214 0.69 13.03 9.20
N LYS A 215 0.81 13.79 8.12
CA LYS A 215 -0.22 13.81 7.07
C LYS A 215 -0.28 12.55 6.20
N GLU A 216 0.80 11.76 6.18
CA GLU A 216 0.96 10.62 5.27
C GLU A 216 0.58 9.25 5.88
N SER A 217 0.08 9.19 7.12
CA SER A 217 0.06 7.92 7.87
C SER A 217 -1.28 7.17 7.96
N TYR A 218 -2.37 7.71 7.40
CA TYR A 218 -3.66 7.01 7.41
C TYR A 218 -3.78 6.21 6.09
N LEU A 219 -4.15 4.93 6.21
CA LEU A 219 -4.33 4.00 5.09
C LEU A 219 -5.83 3.76 4.82
N GLY A 220 -6.59 4.84 4.90
CA GLY A 220 -8.02 4.87 4.69
C GLY A 220 -8.44 4.96 3.21
N PRO A 221 -9.75 4.83 2.96
CA PRO A 221 -10.31 4.84 1.59
C PRO A 221 -10.18 6.19 0.89
N TYR A 222 -9.92 7.28 1.63
CA TYR A 222 -9.85 8.65 1.08
C TYR A 222 -8.51 9.35 1.29
N ASP A 223 -7.50 8.63 1.78
CA ASP A 223 -6.17 9.20 1.91
C ASP A 223 -5.46 9.27 0.57
N GLY A 224 -4.37 10.04 0.55
CA GLY A 224 -3.45 10.07 -0.59
C GLY A 224 -2.82 8.70 -0.88
N LEU A 225 -2.01 8.67 -1.93
CA LEU A 225 -1.19 7.50 -2.22
C LEU A 225 -0.17 7.28 -1.09
N PRO A 226 0.14 6.01 -0.75
CA PRO A 226 1.20 5.72 0.20
C PRO A 226 2.53 6.34 -0.23
N VAL A 227 3.19 7.04 0.70
CA VAL A 227 4.51 7.61 0.47
C VAL A 227 5.56 6.63 0.99
N VAL A 228 6.48 6.22 0.13
CA VAL A 228 7.57 5.30 0.47
C VAL A 228 8.89 6.05 0.42
N ALA A 229 9.64 6.03 1.53
CA ALA A 229 11.00 6.56 1.58
C ALA A 229 12.00 5.40 1.65
N VAL A 230 12.92 5.33 0.68
CA VAL A 230 14.00 4.34 0.62
C VAL A 230 15.34 5.05 0.49
N GLY A 231 16.35 4.54 1.19
CA GLY A 231 17.67 5.15 1.28
C GLY A 231 17.75 6.17 2.41
N LYS A 232 18.91 6.24 3.06
CA LYS A 232 19.13 7.04 4.29
C LYS A 232 18.68 8.49 4.14
N GLU A 233 19.05 9.15 3.06
CA GLU A 233 18.72 10.56 2.80
C GLU A 233 17.21 10.80 2.70
N ASN A 234 16.50 9.96 1.95
CA ASN A 234 15.05 10.10 1.77
C ASN A 234 14.30 9.77 3.06
N VAL A 235 14.72 8.72 3.77
CA VAL A 235 14.16 8.34 5.08
C VAL A 235 14.36 9.47 6.09
N LEU A 236 15.57 10.04 6.15
CA LEU A 236 15.88 11.16 7.03
C LEU A 236 15.07 12.41 6.68
N ARG A 237 14.94 12.74 5.39
CA ARG A 237 14.12 13.88 4.94
C ARG A 237 12.66 13.69 5.35
N ASN A 238 12.09 12.50 5.15
CA ASN A 238 10.71 12.21 5.56
C ASN A 238 10.55 12.30 7.08
N ALA A 239 11.45 11.66 7.85
CA ALA A 239 11.39 11.71 9.32
C ALA A 239 11.46 13.15 9.85
N LYS A 240 12.33 14.00 9.29
CA LYS A 240 12.41 15.43 9.64
C LYS A 240 11.14 16.20 9.28
N HIS A 241 10.56 15.93 8.12
CA HIS A 241 9.29 16.55 7.71
C HIS A 241 8.17 16.20 8.69
N GLN A 242 8.02 14.91 9.04
CA GLN A 242 7.00 14.48 10.01
C GLN A 242 7.22 15.05 11.41
N LEU A 243 8.47 15.19 11.85
CA LEU A 243 8.77 15.87 13.12
C LEU A 243 8.30 17.32 13.09
N ALA A 244 8.59 18.06 12.02
CA ALA A 244 8.16 19.45 11.89
C ALA A 244 6.63 19.59 11.89
N GLU A 245 5.92 18.74 11.14
CA GLU A 245 4.44 18.73 11.14
C GLU A 245 3.86 18.52 12.55
N VAL A 246 4.39 17.53 13.27
CA VAL A 246 3.90 17.19 14.62
C VAL A 246 4.28 18.27 15.65
N ASP A 247 5.50 18.82 15.59
CA ASP A 247 5.95 19.84 16.55
C ASP A 247 5.14 21.15 16.41
N GLU A 248 4.94 21.61 15.17
CA GLU A 248 4.10 22.77 14.90
C GLU A 248 2.64 22.54 15.32
N GLY A 249 2.09 21.37 15.00
CA GLY A 249 0.73 21.00 15.35
C GLY A 249 0.52 20.79 16.86
N ALA A 250 1.49 20.20 17.57
CA ALA A 250 1.40 19.94 19.00
C ALA A 250 1.19 21.22 19.81
N ASN A 251 1.97 22.26 19.52
CA ASN A 251 1.84 23.55 20.18
C ASN A 251 0.47 24.21 19.91
N ARG A 252 -0.04 24.09 18.67
CA ARG A 252 -1.41 24.53 18.33
C ARG A 252 -2.46 23.74 19.10
N ALA A 253 -2.33 22.42 19.19
CA ALA A 253 -3.29 21.56 19.88
C ALA A 253 -3.41 21.90 21.37
N VAL A 254 -2.29 22.16 22.05
CA VAL A 254 -2.28 22.56 23.47
C VAL A 254 -2.94 23.92 23.68
N ARG A 255 -2.71 24.89 22.77
CA ARG A 255 -3.38 26.21 22.83
C ARG A 255 -4.88 26.09 22.61
N LEU A 256 -5.30 25.40 21.54
CA LEU A 256 -6.71 25.17 21.23
C LEU A 256 -7.44 24.44 22.37
N ALA A 257 -6.78 23.48 23.03
CA ALA A 257 -7.34 22.81 24.19
C ALA A 257 -7.62 23.78 25.36
N ALA A 258 -6.73 24.74 25.61
CA ALA A 258 -6.92 25.76 26.63
C ALA A 258 -8.02 26.76 26.24
N GLU A 259 -8.04 27.23 25.00
CA GLU A 259 -9.04 28.17 24.47
C GLU A 259 -10.46 27.58 24.50
N ARG A 260 -10.59 26.27 24.25
CA ARG A 260 -11.87 25.54 24.30
C ARG A 260 -12.28 25.09 25.69
N GLY A 261 -11.54 25.51 26.72
CA GLY A 261 -11.88 25.23 28.12
C GLY A 261 -11.78 23.75 28.50
N LEU A 262 -10.92 22.96 27.84
CA LEU A 262 -10.66 21.59 28.29
C LEU A 262 -10.08 21.59 29.70
N SER A 263 -10.30 20.49 30.42
CA SER A 263 -9.77 20.33 31.77
C SER A 263 -8.24 20.48 31.79
N LYS A 264 -7.71 21.07 32.88
CA LYS A 264 -6.25 21.17 33.09
C LYS A 264 -5.56 19.80 33.01
N ARG A 265 -6.27 18.74 33.41
CA ARG A 265 -5.80 17.36 33.32
C ARG A 265 -5.58 16.92 31.87
N SER A 266 -6.56 17.16 30.99
CA SER A 266 -6.43 16.81 29.57
C SER A 266 -5.43 17.68 28.82
N ILE A 267 -5.34 18.97 29.16
CA ILE A 267 -4.30 19.87 28.62
C ILE A 267 -2.91 19.37 29.03
N GLY A 268 -2.72 18.99 30.30
CA GLY A 268 -1.47 18.42 30.79
C GLY A 268 -1.11 17.10 30.12
N LEU A 269 -2.09 16.20 29.95
CA LEU A 269 -1.90 14.93 29.24
C LEU A 269 -1.48 15.15 27.77
N LEU A 270 -2.14 16.08 27.07
CA LEU A 270 -1.84 16.40 25.68
C LEU A 270 -0.41 16.94 25.53
N ARG A 271 0.00 17.83 26.44
CA ARG A 271 1.36 18.38 26.48
C ARG A 271 2.41 17.30 26.70
N ASP A 272 2.24 16.48 27.72
CA ASP A 272 3.20 15.43 28.08
C ASP A 272 3.32 14.38 26.97
N TYR A 273 2.19 14.03 26.35
CA TYR A 273 2.14 13.12 25.21
C TYR A 273 2.96 13.64 24.03
N TYR A 274 2.69 14.88 23.60
CA TYR A 274 3.40 15.44 22.44
C TYR A 274 4.88 15.67 22.74
N ALA A 275 5.25 16.08 23.95
CA ALA A 275 6.65 16.18 24.35
C ALA A 275 7.38 14.84 24.18
N ARG A 276 6.75 13.72 24.58
CA ARG A 276 7.32 12.39 24.40
C ARG A 276 7.35 11.94 22.93
N ASP A 277 6.30 12.22 22.15
CA ASP A 277 6.25 11.85 20.73
C ASP A 277 7.32 12.61 19.92
N ILE A 278 7.48 13.91 20.18
CA ILE A 278 8.51 14.77 19.58
C ILE A 278 9.91 14.27 19.94
N GLN A 279 10.15 13.93 21.21
CA GLN A 279 11.44 13.38 21.64
C GLN A 279 11.73 12.07 20.92
N LYS A 280 10.76 11.14 20.89
CA LYS A 280 10.93 9.84 20.21
C LYS A 280 11.28 10.00 18.73
N ARG A 281 10.64 10.93 18.03
CA ARG A 281 10.94 11.24 16.62
C ARG A 281 12.31 11.87 16.44
N SER A 282 12.71 12.73 17.37
CA SER A 282 14.04 13.34 17.40
C SER A 282 15.13 12.28 17.61
N ASP A 283 14.91 11.34 18.52
CA ASP A 283 15.81 10.21 18.78
C ASP A 283 15.92 9.29 17.54
N GLU A 284 14.80 9.04 16.85
CA GLU A 284 14.79 8.27 15.59
C GLU A 284 15.61 8.97 14.50
N ILE A 285 15.46 10.29 14.34
CA ILE A 285 16.24 11.09 13.40
C ILE A 285 17.75 11.01 13.72
N GLN A 286 18.11 11.13 15.00
CA GLN A 286 19.51 10.99 15.43
C GLN A 286 20.06 9.58 15.13
N TRP A 287 19.26 8.54 15.40
CA TRP A 287 19.64 7.17 15.10
C TRP A 287 19.84 6.91 13.60
N ILE A 288 18.98 7.48 12.75
CA ILE A 288 19.13 7.42 11.28
C ILE A 288 20.40 8.17 10.84
N GLN A 289 20.73 9.29 11.48
CA GLN A 289 21.90 10.10 11.14
C GLN A 289 23.22 9.42 11.54
N ASP A 290 23.24 8.65 12.63
CA ASP A 290 24.45 8.03 13.17
C ASP A 290 25.15 7.16 12.10
N PRO A 291 26.39 7.49 11.71
CA PRO A 291 27.19 6.68 10.78
C PRO A 291 27.35 5.23 11.23
N LYS A 292 27.43 4.97 12.55
CA LYS A 292 27.63 3.64 13.11
C LYS A 292 26.42 2.74 12.92
N THR A 293 25.22 3.31 12.84
CA THR A 293 23.99 2.57 12.52
C THR A 293 24.08 1.93 11.14
N GLU A 294 24.62 2.68 10.16
CA GLU A 294 24.76 2.20 8.79
C GLU A 294 25.84 1.12 8.67
N GLU A 295 26.96 1.30 9.37
CA GLU A 295 28.03 0.28 9.47
C GLU A 295 27.52 -1.01 10.12
N GLY A 296 26.76 -0.91 11.21
CA GLY A 296 26.15 -2.05 11.89
C GLY A 296 25.13 -2.80 11.03
N LEU A 297 24.27 -2.08 10.30
CA LEU A 297 23.30 -2.68 9.37
C LEU A 297 23.99 -3.36 8.18
N ARG A 298 25.04 -2.74 7.61
CA ARG A 298 25.85 -3.33 6.53
C ARG A 298 26.60 -4.57 7.00
N ALA A 299 27.22 -4.53 8.19
CA ALA A 299 27.89 -5.67 8.78
C ALA A 299 26.91 -6.83 9.04
N GLY A 300 25.71 -6.54 9.54
CA GLY A 300 24.65 -7.53 9.73
C GLY A 300 24.12 -8.13 8.42
N ALA A 301 23.98 -7.32 7.36
CA ALA A 301 23.59 -7.80 6.03
C ALA A 301 24.68 -8.70 5.41
N LEU A 302 25.95 -8.31 5.50
CA LEU A 302 27.09 -9.11 5.04
C LEU A 302 27.21 -10.44 5.79
N LYS A 303 26.99 -10.44 7.10
CA LYS A 303 26.96 -11.66 7.91
C LYS A 303 25.86 -12.62 7.45
N ARG A 304 24.64 -12.12 7.26
CA ARG A 304 23.51 -12.93 6.76
C ARG A 304 23.74 -13.46 5.34
N ALA A 305 24.37 -12.66 4.47
CA ALA A 305 24.74 -13.09 3.13
C ALA A 305 25.75 -14.25 3.17
N ARG A 306 26.80 -14.14 4.00
CA ARG A 306 27.79 -15.21 4.20
C ARG A 306 27.18 -16.48 4.79
N GLU A 307 26.34 -16.34 5.82
CA GLU A 307 25.62 -17.48 6.40
C GLU A 307 24.67 -18.15 5.39
N GLY A 308 24.09 -17.37 4.47
CA GLY A 308 23.29 -17.88 3.36
C GLY A 308 24.12 -18.65 2.33
N GLU A 309 25.30 -18.14 1.97
CA GLU A 309 26.24 -18.78 1.05
C GLU A 309 26.83 -20.08 1.62
N GLU A 310 27.17 -20.11 2.91
CA GLU A 310 27.65 -21.32 3.60
C GLU A 310 26.57 -22.41 3.65
N LYS A 311 25.31 -22.05 3.90
CA LYS A 311 24.18 -22.99 3.84
C LYS A 311 23.95 -23.55 2.44
N LEU A 312 24.18 -22.75 1.40
CA LEU A 312 24.09 -23.18 0.00
C LEU A 312 25.27 -24.05 -0.42
N ARG A 313 26.47 -23.82 0.12
CA ARG A 313 27.64 -24.70 -0.09
C ARG A 313 27.51 -26.04 0.63
N GLY A 314 26.89 -26.07 1.82
CA GLY A 314 26.68 -27.31 2.57
C GLY A 314 25.57 -28.23 2.05
N THR A 315 24.81 -27.82 1.02
CA THR A 315 23.67 -28.59 0.49
C THR A 315 23.95 -29.38 -0.79
N PHE A 316 25.16 -29.31 -1.34
CA PHE A 316 25.59 -30.20 -2.42
C PHE A 316 26.71 -31.10 -1.90
N PRO A 317 26.50 -32.42 -1.72
CA PRO A 317 27.61 -33.33 -1.49
C PRO A 317 28.50 -33.28 -2.74
N ALA A 318 29.80 -33.05 -2.53
CA ALA A 318 30.81 -33.22 -3.55
C ALA A 318 30.64 -34.63 -4.13
N LYS A 319 30.45 -34.73 -5.45
CA LYS A 319 30.61 -36.01 -6.14
C LYS A 319 32.06 -36.42 -5.91
N SER A 320 32.26 -37.35 -4.99
CA SER A 320 33.50 -38.11 -4.87
C SER A 320 33.68 -38.92 -6.14
N GLU A 321 34.85 -38.72 -6.77
CA GLU A 321 35.37 -39.45 -7.94
C GLU A 321 35.48 -40.96 -7.69
#